data_AF-A0A7C6KBZ8-F1
#
_entry.id   AF-A0A7C6KBZ8-F1
#
_cell.length_a   1.000
_cell.length_b   1.000
_cell.length_c   1.000
_cell.angle_alpha   90.00
_cell.angle_beta   90.00
_cell.angle_gamma   90.00
#
_symmetry.space_group_name_H-M   'P 1'
#
loop_
_entity.id
_entity.type
_entity.pdbx_description
1 polymer ?
#
loop_
_entity_poly.entity_id
_entity_poly.type
_entity_poly.pdbx_seq_one_letter_code
_entity_poly.pdbx_strand_id
1 'polypeptide(L)'
;EVRQLEKLPVAMLCLGYYPEGYEPIVRSRFEREYIIFEEKYRSLNEEELTDMFTEREAQFPSANKYAAENAAQLMFARKTGAEFSKEMHRSIQKAMENWQGKPM
;
A
#
# COMPACT_ATOMS: atom_id res chain seq x y z
N GLU A 1 27.73 11.71 -26.29
CA GLU A 1 26.27 11.90 -26.35
C GLU A 1 25.71 11.72 -24.95
N VAL A 2 25.18 12.79 -24.33
CA VAL A 2 24.59 12.71 -22.99
C VAL A 2 23.17 12.16 -23.18
N ARG A 3 22.92 10.91 -22.75
CA ARG A 3 21.56 10.38 -22.70
C ARG A 3 20.73 11.28 -21.79
N GLN A 4 19.73 11.97 -22.33
CA GLN A 4 18.70 12.57 -21.49
C GLN A 4 18.00 11.43 -20.75
N LEU A 5 18.18 11.38 -19.44
CA LEU A 5 17.34 10.54 -18.58
C LEU A 5 15.91 11.08 -18.73
N GLU A 6 15.01 10.27 -19.24
CA GLU A 6 13.60 10.63 -19.29
C GLU A 6 13.08 10.81 -17.85
N LYS A 7 12.10 11.70 -17.64
CA LYS A 7 11.55 11.97 -16.30
C LYS A 7 10.40 11.00 -16.03
N LEU A 8 10.38 10.34 -14.86
CA LEU A 8 9.29 9.45 -14.44
C LEU A 8 8.48 10.09 -13.31
N PRO A 9 7.19 10.44 -13.51
CA PRO A 9 6.34 10.92 -12.42
C PRO A 9 6.03 9.79 -11.43
N VAL A 10 6.14 10.07 -10.13
CA VAL A 10 5.98 9.05 -9.07
C VAL A 10 4.64 9.19 -8.33
N ALA A 11 4.18 10.41 -8.08
CA ALA A 11 2.94 10.68 -7.36
C ALA A 11 2.35 12.04 -7.74
N MET A 12 1.06 12.20 -7.46
CA MET A 12 0.35 13.48 -7.53
C MET A 12 -0.18 13.85 -6.15
N LEU A 13 -0.25 15.14 -5.84
CA LEU A 13 -0.79 15.65 -4.58
C LEU A 13 -2.01 16.53 -4.86
N CYS A 14 -3.17 16.12 -4.35
CA CYS A 14 -4.40 16.92 -4.43
C CYS A 14 -4.38 18.01 -3.35
N LEU A 15 -4.64 19.26 -3.75
CA LEU A 15 -4.72 20.41 -2.84
C LEU A 15 -6.08 21.11 -3.04
N GLY A 16 -6.76 21.43 -1.94
CA GLY A 16 -8.07 22.07 -1.95
C GLY A 16 -8.64 22.25 -0.55
N TYR A 17 -9.73 23.00 -0.43
CA TYR A 17 -10.45 23.18 0.83
C TYR A 17 -11.37 21.99 1.09
N TYR A 18 -11.52 21.61 2.37
CA TYR A 18 -12.54 20.65 2.76
C TYR A 18 -13.94 21.25 2.60
N PRO A 19 -14.96 20.43 2.28
CA PRO A 19 -16.36 20.86 2.33
C PRO A 19 -16.74 21.38 3.72
N GLU A 20 -17.72 22.28 3.77
CA GLU A 20 -18.21 22.83 5.03
C GLU A 20 -18.72 21.71 5.97
N GLY A 21 -18.29 21.73 7.23
CA GLY A 21 -18.65 20.74 8.24
C GLY A 21 -17.93 19.39 8.13
N TYR A 22 -16.97 19.24 7.20
CA TYR A 22 -16.17 18.01 7.10
C TYR A 22 -14.99 18.00 8.09
N GLU A 23 -14.99 17.03 8.99
CA GLU A 23 -13.89 16.77 9.92
C GLU A 23 -13.00 15.62 9.41
N PRO A 24 -11.71 15.87 9.10
CA PRO A 24 -10.80 14.83 8.65
C PRO A 24 -10.62 13.71 9.67
N ILE A 25 -10.84 12.46 9.25
CA ILE A 25 -10.65 11.30 10.12
C ILE A 25 -9.15 10.98 10.24
N VAL A 26 -8.61 11.19 11.43
CA VAL A 26 -7.25 10.73 11.77
C VAL A 26 -7.29 9.22 11.98
N ARG A 27 -6.57 8.48 11.13
CA ARG A 27 -6.42 7.03 11.29
C ARG A 27 -5.29 6.74 12.27
N SER A 28 -5.46 5.73 13.12
CA SER A 28 -4.39 5.17 13.93
C SER A 28 -3.21 4.71 13.06
N ARG A 29 -2.04 4.62 13.67
CA ARG A 29 -0.85 3.99 13.08
C ARG A 29 -0.49 2.78 13.92
N PHE A 30 0.35 1.92 13.36
CA PHE A 30 0.94 0.85 14.16
C PHE A 30 1.76 1.44 15.30
N GLU A 31 1.73 0.76 16.44
CA GLU A 31 2.56 1.11 17.58
C GLU A 31 4.05 1.02 17.22
N ARG A 32 4.84 1.83 17.93
CA ARG A 32 6.22 2.13 17.57
C ARG A 32 7.09 0.87 17.54
N GLU A 33 6.89 -0.04 18.48
CA GLU A 33 7.61 -1.30 18.67
C GLU A 33 7.50 -2.27 17.48
N TYR A 34 6.47 -2.13 16.64
CA TYR A 34 6.32 -2.95 15.44
C TYR A 34 6.98 -2.34 14.20
N ILE A 35 7.35 -1.05 14.25
CA ILE A 35 7.87 -0.30 13.10
C ILE A 35 9.33 0.11 13.30
N ILE A 36 9.74 0.36 14.54
CA ILE A 36 11.06 0.88 14.86
C ILE A 36 11.89 -0.21 15.53
N PHE A 37 12.96 -0.59 14.85
CA PHE A 37 13.92 -1.59 15.32
C PHE A 37 15.30 -0.95 15.48
N GLU A 38 15.94 -1.22 16.62
CA GLU A 38 17.27 -0.71 16.92
C GLU A 38 18.34 -1.70 16.45
N GLU A 39 19.35 -1.19 15.74
CA GLU A 39 20.53 -1.91 15.24
C GLU A 39 20.29 -3.02 14.19
N LYS A 40 19.20 -3.80 14.32
CA LYS A 40 18.90 -4.94 13.46
C LYS A 40 17.41 -5.06 13.22
N TYR A 41 17.06 -5.46 12.00
CA TYR A 41 15.67 -5.79 11.67
C TYR A 41 15.20 -6.96 12.53
N ARG A 42 14.06 -6.78 13.20
CA ARG A 42 13.42 -7.81 14.01
C ARG A 42 12.27 -8.42 13.23
N SER A 43 12.24 -9.75 13.18
CA SER A 43 11.05 -10.44 12.68
C SER A 43 10.03 -10.54 13.82
N LEU A 44 8.78 -10.16 13.54
CA LEU A 44 7.67 -10.32 14.47
C LEU A 44 7.22 -11.79 14.47
N ASN A 45 6.93 -12.33 15.65
CA ASN A 45 6.32 -13.65 15.75
C ASN A 45 4.80 -13.58 15.49
N GLU A 46 4.13 -14.73 15.49
CA GLU A 46 2.70 -14.83 15.19
C GLU A 46 1.81 -14.09 16.19
N GLU A 47 2.13 -14.15 17.48
CA GLU A 47 1.39 -13.45 18.53
C GLU A 47 1.50 -11.93 18.36
N GLU A 48 2.72 -11.44 18.09
CA GLU A 48 2.99 -10.03 17.85
C GLU A 48 2.31 -9.51 16.58
N LEU A 49 2.30 -10.31 15.51
CA LEU A 49 1.58 -9.97 14.29
C LEU A 49 0.06 -9.91 14.54
N THR A 50 -0.48 -10.87 15.29
CA THR A 50 -1.89 -10.90 15.63
C THR A 50 -2.26 -9.65 16.42
N ASP A 51 -1.48 -9.32 17.45
CA ASP A 51 -1.66 -8.13 18.29
C ASP A 51 -1.61 -6.84 17.46
N MET A 52 -0.57 -6.68 16.62
CA MET A 52 -0.39 -5.54 15.73
C MET A 52 -1.59 -5.31 14.77
N PHE A 53 -2.28 -6.38 14.37
CA PHE A 53 -3.40 -6.32 13.43
C PHE A 53 -4.79 -6.33 14.09
N THR A 54 -4.88 -6.41 15.42
CA THR A 54 -6.16 -6.52 16.17
C THR A 54 -7.20 -5.48 15.74
N GLU A 55 -6.82 -4.20 15.63
CA GLU A 55 -7.76 -3.13 15.24
C GLU A 55 -8.33 -3.35 13.82
N ARG A 56 -7.51 -3.84 12.89
CA ARG A 56 -7.94 -4.11 11.52
C ARG A 56 -8.83 -5.34 11.44
N GLU A 57 -8.54 -6.36 12.24
CA GLU A 57 -9.36 -7.57 12.32
C GLU A 57 -10.72 -7.25 12.96
N ALA A 58 -10.77 -6.39 13.97
CA ALA A 58 -12.03 -5.93 14.56
C ALA A 58 -12.93 -5.16 13.55
N GLN A 59 -12.34 -4.54 12.53
CA GLN A 59 -13.04 -3.84 11.45
C GLN A 59 -13.32 -4.73 10.22
N PHE A 60 -13.00 -6.03 10.29
CA PHE A 60 -13.15 -6.95 9.17
C PHE A 60 -14.64 -7.20 8.85
N PRO A 61 -15.09 -6.93 7.61
CA PRO A 61 -16.45 -7.26 7.21
C PRO A 61 -16.56 -8.75 6.87
N SER A 62 -17.30 -9.49 7.69
CA SER A 62 -17.60 -10.92 7.47
C SER A 62 -18.26 -11.16 6.11
N ALA A 63 -19.16 -10.28 5.69
CA ALA A 63 -19.69 -10.25 4.34
C ALA A 63 -18.74 -9.48 3.40
N ASN A 64 -17.97 -10.20 2.58
CA ASN A 64 -17.13 -9.58 1.57
C ASN A 64 -17.17 -10.37 0.24
N LYS A 65 -17.02 -9.65 -0.88
CA LYS A 65 -17.10 -10.22 -2.23
C LYS A 65 -15.90 -11.09 -2.64
N TYR A 66 -14.91 -11.23 -1.75
CA TYR A 66 -13.66 -11.93 -2.02
C TYR A 66 -13.57 -13.28 -1.32
N ALA A 67 -14.62 -13.67 -0.58
CA ALA A 67 -14.61 -14.85 0.29
C ALA A 67 -13.39 -14.89 1.24
N ALA A 68 -12.90 -13.71 1.62
CA ALA A 68 -11.84 -13.60 2.61
C ALA A 68 -12.40 -14.00 3.98
N GLU A 69 -11.57 -14.66 4.78
CA GLU A 69 -11.89 -15.14 6.13
C GLU A 69 -11.34 -14.23 7.22
N ASN A 70 -10.42 -13.33 6.88
CA ASN A 70 -9.80 -12.36 7.79
C ASN A 70 -9.39 -11.06 7.08
N ALA A 71 -8.97 -10.05 7.85
CA ALA A 71 -8.58 -8.76 7.31
C ALA A 71 -7.36 -8.84 6.36
N ALA A 72 -6.43 -9.75 6.62
CA ALA A 72 -5.22 -9.91 5.81
C ALA A 72 -5.55 -10.44 4.40
N GLN A 73 -6.36 -11.50 4.31
CA GLN A 73 -6.84 -12.04 3.03
C GLN A 73 -7.65 -11.00 2.26
N LEU A 74 -8.52 -10.25 2.95
CA LEU A 74 -9.30 -9.18 2.33
C LEU A 74 -8.42 -8.06 1.78
N MET A 75 -7.40 -7.64 2.55
CA MET A 75 -6.43 -6.64 2.13
C MET A 75 -5.67 -7.11 0.89
N PHE A 76 -5.17 -8.34 0.90
CA PHE A 76 -4.49 -8.95 -0.24
C PHE A 76 -5.39 -8.97 -1.47
N ALA A 77 -6.62 -9.49 -1.37
CA ALA A 77 -7.54 -9.59 -2.51
C ALA A 77 -7.91 -8.21 -3.10
N ARG A 78 -8.05 -7.19 -2.25
CA ARG A 78 -8.37 -5.81 -2.66
C ARG A 78 -7.19 -5.05 -3.25
N LYS A 79 -5.96 -5.35 -2.85
CA LYS A 79 -4.78 -4.54 -3.16
C LYS A 79 -3.79 -5.25 -4.06
N THR A 80 -3.41 -6.46 -3.72
CA THR A 80 -2.35 -7.22 -4.40
C THR A 80 -2.93 -8.15 -5.46
N GLY A 81 -3.98 -8.90 -5.10
CA GLY A 81 -4.62 -9.89 -5.97
C GLY A 81 -5.63 -9.31 -6.98
N ALA A 82 -5.88 -8.01 -6.94
CA ALA A 82 -6.85 -7.36 -7.82
C ALA A 82 -6.31 -7.15 -9.25
N GLU A 83 -7.20 -7.19 -10.25
CA GLU A 83 -6.83 -7.00 -11.66
C GLU A 83 -6.13 -5.65 -11.93
N PHE A 84 -6.57 -4.58 -11.25
CA PHE A 84 -5.91 -3.27 -11.39
C PHE A 84 -4.45 -3.31 -10.90
N SER A 85 -4.11 -4.15 -9.93
CA SER A 85 -2.74 -4.29 -9.41
C SER A 85 -1.83 -4.98 -10.42
N LYS A 86 -2.35 -6.01 -11.10
CA LYS A 86 -1.65 -6.68 -12.20
C LYS A 86 -1.35 -5.71 -13.34
N GLU A 87 -2.36 -4.92 -13.74
CA GLU A 87 -2.18 -3.90 -14.78
C GLU A 87 -1.25 -2.77 -14.33
N MET A 88 -1.36 -2.31 -13.09
CA MET A 88 -0.44 -1.34 -12.50
C MET A 88 1.01 -1.83 -12.57
N HIS A 89 1.26 -3.10 -12.20
CA HIS A 89 2.59 -3.71 -12.30
C HIS A 89 3.11 -3.70 -13.74
N ARG A 90 2.31 -4.15 -14.71
CA ARG A 90 2.66 -4.12 -16.15
C ARG A 90 3.00 -2.70 -16.62
N SER A 91 2.20 -1.71 -16.24
CA SER A 91 2.41 -0.30 -16.63
C SER A 91 3.71 0.28 -16.07
N ILE A 92 4.05 -0.03 -14.82
CA ILE A 92 5.30 0.41 -14.19
C ILE A 92 6.50 -0.25 -14.86
N GLN A 93 6.43 -1.55 -15.16
CA GLN A 93 7.48 -2.23 -15.92
C GLN A 93 7.75 -1.53 -17.25
N LYS A 94 6.70 -1.23 -18.03
CA LYS A 94 6.87 -0.54 -19.32
C LYS A 94 7.40 0.88 -19.17
N ALA A 95 6.96 1.62 -18.15
CA ALA A 95 7.48 2.95 -17.84
C ALA A 95 8.97 2.90 -17.45
N MET A 96 9.39 1.88 -16.70
CA MET A 96 10.79 1.66 -16.31
C MET A 96 11.68 1.24 -17.48
N GLU A 97 11.18 0.41 -18.40
CA GLU A 97 11.89 0.06 -19.65
C GLU A 97 12.19 1.31 -20.46
N ASN A 98 11.17 2.15 -20.65
CA ASN A 98 11.29 3.43 -21.35
C ASN A 98 12.28 4.36 -20.63
N TRP A 99 12.17 4.49 -19.31
CA TRP A 99 13.09 5.29 -18.49
C TRP A 99 14.56 4.84 -18.60
N GLN A 100 14.80 3.53 -18.75
CA GLN A 100 16.13 2.96 -18.95
C GLN A 100 16.65 3.11 -20.40
N GLY A 101 15.85 3.66 -21.32
CA GLY A 101 16.19 3.83 -22.73
C GLY A 101 16.14 2.53 -23.53
N LYS A 102 15.31 1.55 -23.11
CA LYS A 102 15.01 0.37 -23.94
C LYS A 102 13.99 0.75 -25.00
N PRO A 103 14.16 0.35 -26.27
CA PRO A 103 13.18 0.63 -27.33
C PRO A 103 11.82 0.00 -26.98
N MET A 104 10.74 0.75 -27.23
CA MET A 104 9.37 0.32 -26.93
C MET A 104 8.91 -0.84 -27.78
#